data_AF-A0A2S7PH32-F1
#
_entry.id   AF-A0A2S7PH32-F1
#
_cell.length_a   1.000
_cell.length_b   1.000
_cell.length_c   1.000
_cell.angle_alpha   90.00
_cell.angle_beta   90.00
_cell.angle_gamma   90.00
#
_symmetry.space_group_name_H-M   'P 1'
#
loop_
_entity.id
_entity.type
_entity.pdbx_description
1 polymer ?
#
loop_
_entity_poly.entity_id
_entity_poly.type
_entity_poly.pdbx_seq_one_letter_code
_entity_poly.pdbx_strand_id
1 'polypeptide(L)'
;MPLQISYRPSSSSPTYNLIFFITGNPGLISYYEPFLSTLHAHLSSSNTPHYHIFGQSLAGFETHDDIAEDPSIPQKLRANRILSRLSRLTPPPSALLSGILLFPTLTHISQSPSGLKLSPLVSLPNFPLLASSVAKGLLYLSPNPLLDFLIPKVTGMPAPAAKVTRDFLRSRQGVQQALYLAKDEMVTIGEDRWSGEIWGVENLGTESVGTETEIEGEGEEKKKKTPRLVFYFGSNDHWVAEHTRDALIAARGRNGVAVNPESVSFSGEAGNKPVMMIDEEGIDHSFCVHSSEPMAEKVSRWVKEIVKNV
;
A
#
# COMPACT_ATOMS: atom_id res chain seq x y z
N MET A 1 14.34 13.46 -7.41
CA MET A 1 13.98 12.14 -6.83
C MET A 1 13.33 11.33 -7.92
N PRO A 2 13.64 10.02 -8.07
CA PRO A 2 12.94 9.19 -9.05
C PRO A 2 11.44 9.14 -8.70
N LEU A 3 10.58 9.43 -9.68
CA LEU A 3 9.12 9.33 -9.51
C LEU A 3 8.60 7.91 -9.68
N GLN A 4 9.41 7.01 -10.24
CA GLN A 4 9.07 5.62 -10.47
C GLN A 4 10.28 4.72 -10.24
N ILE A 5 10.02 3.48 -9.83
CA ILE A 5 10.98 2.39 -9.75
C ILE A 5 10.42 1.24 -10.59
N SER A 6 11.23 0.68 -11.49
CA SER A 6 10.81 -0.39 -12.39
C SER A 6 11.93 -1.41 -12.58
N TYR A 7 11.73 -2.63 -12.10
CA TYR A 7 12.57 -3.79 -12.38
C TYR A 7 11.86 -4.69 -13.38
N ARG A 8 12.30 -4.66 -14.63
CA ARG A 8 11.74 -5.50 -15.71
C ARG A 8 12.38 -6.90 -15.67
N PRO A 9 11.65 -7.96 -16.07
CA PRO A 9 12.22 -9.28 -16.19
C PRO A 9 13.35 -9.29 -17.23
N SER A 10 14.43 -10.03 -16.96
CA SER A 10 15.60 -10.14 -17.84
C SER A 10 15.34 -10.97 -19.11
N SER A 11 14.25 -11.74 -19.12
CA SER A 11 13.82 -12.63 -20.19
C SER A 11 13.00 -11.88 -21.24
N SER A 12 13.18 -12.19 -22.52
CA SER A 12 12.33 -11.72 -23.62
C SER A 12 10.95 -12.38 -23.65
N SER A 13 10.62 -13.22 -22.66
CA SER A 13 9.29 -13.82 -22.54
C SER A 13 8.21 -12.73 -22.47
N PRO A 14 7.14 -12.83 -23.26
CA PRO A 14 6.03 -11.87 -23.24
C PRO A 14 5.16 -11.99 -21.98
N THR A 15 5.39 -12.99 -21.12
CA THR A 15 4.57 -13.28 -19.94
C THR A 15 5.36 -13.11 -18.64
N TYR A 16 4.82 -12.32 -17.72
CA TYR A 16 5.40 -12.04 -16.41
C TYR A 16 4.31 -11.76 -15.36
N ASN A 17 4.64 -11.96 -14.09
CA ASN A 17 3.82 -11.52 -12.98
C ASN A 17 4.13 -10.06 -12.67
N LEU A 18 3.11 -9.19 -12.74
CA LEU A 18 3.26 -7.78 -12.38
C LEU A 18 3.04 -7.61 -10.87
N ILE A 19 4.05 -7.09 -10.19
CA ILE A 19 3.95 -6.59 -8.82
C ILE A 19 3.87 -5.08 -8.91
N PHE A 20 2.69 -4.53 -8.63
CA PHE A 20 2.49 -3.09 -8.56
C PHE A 20 2.55 -2.60 -7.12
N PHE A 21 3.50 -1.72 -6.81
CA PHE A 21 3.72 -1.19 -5.47
C PHE A 21 3.05 0.18 -5.30
N ILE A 22 2.18 0.29 -4.30
CA ILE A 22 1.51 1.53 -3.90
C ILE A 22 2.18 2.05 -2.62
N THR A 23 2.61 3.31 -2.65
CA THR A 23 3.30 3.94 -1.53
C THR A 23 2.30 4.42 -0.47
N GLY A 24 2.66 4.27 0.81
CA GLY A 24 2.01 5.00 1.90
C GLY A 24 2.45 6.47 1.94
N ASN A 25 1.81 7.28 2.80
CA ASN A 25 2.18 8.68 3.00
C ASN A 25 3.65 8.84 3.41
N PRO A 26 4.38 9.86 2.90
CA PRO A 26 3.91 10.99 2.09
C PRO A 26 3.86 10.66 0.58
N GLY A 27 3.75 9.40 0.17
CA GLY A 27 3.49 9.06 -1.23
C GLY A 27 4.72 9.10 -2.14
N LEU A 28 5.93 8.96 -1.60
CA LEU A 28 7.18 9.01 -2.36
C LEU A 28 7.78 7.62 -2.55
N ILE A 29 7.94 7.18 -3.79
CA ILE A 29 8.50 5.85 -4.11
C ILE A 29 9.95 5.70 -3.69
N SER A 30 10.70 6.81 -3.61
CA SER A 30 12.12 6.79 -3.28
C SER A 30 12.42 6.28 -1.86
N TYR A 31 11.47 6.34 -0.92
CA TYR A 31 11.65 5.70 0.40
C TYR A 31 11.72 4.17 0.29
N TYR A 32 11.11 3.59 -0.74
CA TYR A 32 10.97 2.15 -0.89
C TYR A 32 12.04 1.53 -1.79
N GLU A 33 13.03 2.31 -2.24
CA GLU A 33 14.12 1.80 -3.09
C GLU A 33 14.89 0.63 -2.46
N PRO A 34 15.30 0.68 -1.17
CA PRO A 34 15.96 -0.47 -0.55
C PRO A 34 15.06 -1.71 -0.46
N PHE A 35 13.77 -1.51 -0.15
CA PHE A 35 12.79 -2.60 -0.09
C PHE A 35 12.57 -3.24 -1.48
N LEU A 36 12.30 -2.44 -2.51
CA LEU A 36 11.96 -2.95 -3.85
C LEU A 36 13.17 -3.58 -4.55
N SER A 37 14.37 -3.04 -4.34
CA SER A 37 15.61 -3.63 -4.85
C SER A 37 15.90 -4.99 -4.20
N THR A 38 15.74 -5.09 -2.88
CA THR A 38 15.92 -6.35 -2.13
C THR A 38 14.86 -7.37 -2.52
N LEU A 39 13.61 -6.95 -2.67
CA LEU A 39 12.53 -7.81 -3.14
C LEU A 39 12.81 -8.34 -4.55
N HIS A 40 13.27 -7.48 -5.47
CA HIS A 40 13.69 -7.89 -6.80
C HIS A 40 14.81 -8.94 -6.72
N ALA A 41 15.82 -8.74 -5.88
CA ALA A 41 16.92 -9.70 -5.72
C ALA A 41 16.41 -11.09 -5.24
N HIS A 42 15.49 -11.12 -4.27
CA HIS A 42 14.91 -12.38 -3.76
C HIS A 42 13.99 -13.11 -4.75
N LEU A 43 13.38 -12.37 -5.68
CA LEU A 43 12.48 -12.92 -6.70
C LEU A 43 13.23 -13.33 -7.98
N SER A 44 14.32 -12.64 -8.30
CA SER A 44 15.15 -12.90 -9.49
C SER A 44 16.14 -14.06 -9.32
N SER A 45 16.17 -14.70 -8.16
CA SER A 45 17.05 -15.85 -7.90
C SER A 45 16.67 -17.12 -8.68
N SER A 46 15.50 -17.16 -9.31
CA SER A 46 15.02 -18.28 -10.13
C SER A 46 14.77 -17.85 -11.58
N ASN A 47 15.03 -18.73 -12.55
CA ASN A 47 14.72 -18.48 -13.96
C ASN A 47 13.20 -18.39 -14.23
N THR A 48 12.37 -18.96 -13.37
CA THR A 48 10.91 -18.86 -13.44
C THR A 48 10.28 -18.90 -12.03
N PRO A 49 9.13 -18.27 -11.81
CA PRO A 49 8.41 -17.38 -12.74
C PRO A 49 9.09 -16.00 -12.86
N HIS A 50 8.80 -15.27 -13.95
CA HIS A 50 9.33 -13.92 -14.17
C HIS A 50 8.47 -12.86 -13.47
N TYR A 51 9.13 -11.84 -12.90
CA TYR A 51 8.46 -10.73 -12.21
C TYR A 51 8.82 -9.39 -12.84
N HIS A 52 7.82 -8.54 -13.04
CA HIS A 52 8.00 -7.12 -13.26
C HIS A 52 7.56 -6.40 -11.98
N ILE A 53 8.49 -5.73 -11.30
CA ILE A 53 8.17 -4.89 -10.14
C ILE A 53 8.09 -3.45 -10.62
N PHE A 54 6.96 -2.80 -10.41
CA PHE A 54 6.75 -1.40 -10.76
C PHE A 54 6.12 -0.65 -9.58
N GLY A 55 6.65 0.51 -9.24
CA GLY A 55 6.06 1.42 -8.27
C GLY A 55 6.22 2.87 -8.69
N GLN A 56 5.31 3.73 -8.25
CA GLN A 56 5.31 5.14 -8.58
C GLN A 56 4.93 5.98 -7.35
N SER A 57 5.52 7.17 -7.23
CA SER A 57 5.06 8.18 -6.26
C SER A 57 3.60 8.53 -6.54
N LEU A 58 2.85 8.86 -5.48
CA LEU A 58 1.50 9.37 -5.61
C LEU A 58 1.49 10.69 -6.40
N ALA A 59 0.36 10.96 -7.03
CA ALA A 59 0.19 12.19 -7.79
C ALA A 59 0.33 13.44 -6.91
N GLY A 60 0.97 14.48 -7.44
CA GLY A 60 1.24 15.73 -6.71
C GLY A 60 2.63 15.80 -6.07
N PHE A 61 3.42 14.73 -6.17
CA PHE A 61 4.82 14.69 -5.72
C PHE A 61 5.84 14.79 -6.87
N GLU A 62 5.39 15.20 -8.07
CA GLU A 62 6.25 15.39 -9.24
C GLU A 62 7.21 16.59 -9.08
N THR A 63 8.44 16.48 -9.60
CA THR A 63 9.42 17.58 -9.63
C THR A 63 9.34 18.39 -10.93
N HIS A 64 9.87 19.63 -10.92
CA HIS A 64 9.66 20.64 -11.97
C HIS A 64 10.02 20.21 -13.40
N ASP A 65 10.94 19.26 -13.59
CA ASP A 65 11.34 18.77 -14.92
C ASP A 65 10.24 17.92 -15.61
N ASP A 66 9.23 17.48 -14.86
CA ASP A 66 8.12 16.67 -15.35
C ASP A 66 6.82 17.47 -15.55
N ILE A 67 6.81 18.76 -15.16
CA ILE A 67 5.66 19.66 -15.28
C ILE A 67 5.71 20.34 -16.64
N ALA A 68 5.46 19.56 -17.70
CA ALA A 68 5.01 20.12 -18.97
C ALA A 68 3.49 20.38 -18.99
N GLU A 69 2.77 20.22 -17.88
CA GLU A 69 1.31 20.28 -17.88
C GLU A 69 0.66 21.15 -16.79
N ASP A 70 -0.48 21.70 -17.20
CA ASP A 70 -1.27 22.79 -16.64
C ASP A 70 -1.52 22.69 -15.11
N PRO A 71 -1.15 23.72 -14.33
CA PRO A 71 -1.45 23.81 -12.90
C PRO A 71 -2.95 23.86 -12.54
N SER A 72 -3.86 23.99 -13.52
CA SER A 72 -5.32 24.00 -13.31
C SER A 72 -5.93 22.62 -13.01
N ILE A 73 -5.21 21.51 -13.27
CA ILE A 73 -5.79 20.16 -13.17
C ILE A 73 -5.93 19.71 -11.70
N PRO A 74 -7.15 19.39 -11.23
CA PRO A 74 -7.39 18.91 -9.87
C PRO A 74 -6.64 17.62 -9.54
N GLN A 75 -6.22 17.49 -8.29
CA GLN A 75 -5.47 16.35 -7.78
C GLN A 75 -6.15 14.98 -7.95
N LYS A 76 -7.47 14.92 -7.76
CA LYS A 76 -8.27 13.71 -8.01
C LYS A 76 -8.12 13.20 -9.45
N LEU A 77 -7.98 14.11 -10.42
CA LEU A 77 -7.75 13.76 -11.83
C LEU A 77 -6.35 13.14 -12.07
N ARG A 78 -5.36 13.45 -11.24
CA ARG A 78 -4.01 12.91 -11.37
C ARG A 78 -3.89 11.49 -10.79
N ALA A 79 -4.55 11.20 -9.67
CA ALA A 79 -4.69 9.82 -9.16
C ALA A 79 -5.43 8.91 -10.17
N ASN A 80 -6.46 9.46 -10.83
CA ASN A 80 -7.15 8.80 -11.93
C ASN A 80 -6.23 8.46 -13.12
N ARG A 81 -5.10 9.14 -13.31
CA ARG A 81 -4.15 8.81 -14.38
C ARG A 81 -3.36 7.53 -14.09
N ILE A 82 -2.92 7.29 -12.86
CA ILE A 82 -2.29 6.02 -12.46
C ILE A 82 -3.30 4.88 -12.62
N LEU A 83 -4.52 5.07 -12.09
CA LEU A 83 -5.61 4.13 -12.28
C LEU A 83 -5.96 3.93 -13.76
N SER A 84 -5.88 4.97 -14.61
CA SER A 84 -6.10 4.86 -16.06
C SER A 84 -4.98 4.12 -16.80
N ARG A 85 -3.76 4.12 -16.25
CA ARG A 85 -2.62 3.36 -16.80
C ARG A 85 -2.72 1.91 -16.36
N LEU A 86 -3.12 1.67 -15.11
CA LEU A 86 -3.44 0.35 -14.59
C LEU A 86 -4.67 -0.26 -15.27
N SER A 87 -5.71 0.51 -15.55
CA SER A 87 -6.90 0.04 -16.27
C SER A 87 -6.63 -0.26 -17.74
N ARG A 88 -5.52 0.28 -18.28
CA ARG A 88 -5.00 -0.06 -19.61
C ARG A 88 -4.16 -1.34 -19.60
N LEU A 89 -3.69 -1.77 -18.44
CA LEU A 89 -3.23 -3.14 -18.26
C LEU A 89 -4.50 -3.98 -18.13
N THR A 90 -5.01 -4.50 -19.23
CA THR A 90 -6.09 -5.48 -19.20
C THR A 90 -5.45 -6.82 -18.81
N PRO A 91 -5.59 -7.26 -17.55
CA PRO A 91 -5.11 -8.58 -17.20
C PRO A 91 -5.93 -9.62 -18.01
N PRO A 92 -5.33 -10.75 -18.41
CA PRO A 92 -6.10 -11.81 -19.04
C PRO A 92 -7.23 -12.27 -18.10
N PRO A 93 -8.36 -12.77 -18.62
CA PRO A 93 -9.47 -13.26 -17.79
C PRO A 93 -9.10 -14.33 -16.76
N SER A 94 -7.96 -15.01 -16.96
CA SER A 94 -7.39 -16.01 -16.06
C SER A 94 -6.56 -15.43 -14.92
N ALA A 95 -6.20 -14.14 -14.99
CA ALA A 95 -5.31 -13.49 -14.03
C ALA A 95 -5.92 -13.48 -12.63
N LEU A 96 -5.13 -13.94 -11.67
CA LEU A 96 -5.49 -13.85 -10.27
C LEU A 96 -5.09 -12.49 -9.72
N LEU A 97 -6.08 -11.66 -9.34
CA LEU A 97 -5.82 -10.46 -8.57
C LEU A 97 -5.49 -10.85 -7.12
N SER A 98 -4.37 -10.37 -6.61
CA SER A 98 -3.90 -10.64 -5.24
C SER A 98 -3.38 -9.35 -4.62
N GLY A 99 -3.35 -9.30 -3.29
CA GLY A 99 -2.93 -8.11 -2.54
C GLY A 99 -2.10 -8.46 -1.32
N ILE A 100 -0.97 -7.78 -1.14
CA ILE A 100 -0.19 -7.79 0.10
C ILE A 100 -0.27 -6.37 0.68
N LEU A 101 -0.85 -6.25 1.85
CA LEU A 101 -1.08 -4.99 2.53
C LEU A 101 -0.17 -4.90 3.75
N LEU A 102 0.81 -4.00 3.69
CA LEU A 102 1.82 -3.78 4.72
C LEU A 102 1.39 -2.60 5.58
N PHE A 103 1.19 -2.85 6.87
CA PHE A 103 0.72 -1.89 7.87
C PHE A 103 -0.53 -1.09 7.43
N PRO A 104 -1.59 -1.76 6.95
CA PRO A 104 -2.69 -1.05 6.31
C PRO A 104 -3.61 -0.34 7.31
N THR A 105 -3.86 0.94 7.05
CA THR A 105 -4.84 1.76 7.77
C THR A 105 -6.24 1.58 7.16
N LEU A 106 -6.86 0.43 7.39
CA LEU A 106 -8.16 0.13 6.74
C LEU A 106 -9.37 0.75 7.42
N THR A 107 -9.36 0.84 8.75
CA THR A 107 -10.51 1.30 9.52
C THR A 107 -10.11 2.28 10.60
N HIS A 108 -10.92 3.33 10.75
CA HIS A 108 -10.84 4.30 11.84
C HIS A 108 -9.42 4.82 12.13
N ILE A 109 -8.71 5.31 11.12
CA ILE A 109 -7.33 5.84 11.30
C ILE A 109 -7.29 6.98 12.34
N SER A 110 -8.38 7.73 12.49
CA SER A 110 -8.54 8.78 13.49
C SER A 110 -8.51 8.29 14.94
N GLN A 111 -8.79 7.00 15.17
CA GLN A 111 -8.70 6.36 16.50
C GLN A 111 -7.31 5.80 16.81
N SER A 112 -6.37 5.82 15.87
CA SER A 112 -4.99 5.40 16.10
C SER A 112 -4.23 6.36 17.05
N PRO A 113 -3.13 5.94 17.67
CA PRO A 113 -2.31 6.82 18.51
C PRO A 113 -1.88 8.13 17.82
N SER A 114 -1.50 8.07 16.55
CA SER A 114 -1.18 9.23 15.71
C SER A 114 -2.43 9.99 15.30
N GLY A 115 -3.50 9.28 14.96
CA GLY A 115 -4.80 9.86 14.62
C GLY A 115 -5.35 10.73 15.75
N LEU A 116 -5.30 10.27 17.00
CA LEU A 116 -5.77 11.02 18.16
C LEU A 116 -4.96 12.31 18.38
N LYS A 117 -3.66 12.30 18.09
CA LYS A 117 -2.78 13.48 18.23
C LYS A 117 -2.94 14.47 17.08
N LEU A 118 -3.13 13.98 15.86
CA LEU A 118 -3.14 14.79 14.65
C LEU A 118 -4.54 15.25 14.24
N SER A 119 -5.60 14.48 14.51
CA SER A 119 -6.98 14.80 14.13
C SER A 119 -7.44 16.19 14.58
N PRO A 120 -7.15 16.65 15.82
CA PRO A 120 -7.53 18.00 16.24
C PRO A 120 -6.85 19.09 15.40
N LEU A 121 -5.59 18.85 15.02
CA LEU A 121 -4.76 19.82 14.30
C LEU A 121 -5.17 19.89 12.82
N VAL A 122 -5.29 18.74 12.15
CA VAL A 122 -5.65 18.70 10.71
C VAL A 122 -7.11 19.10 10.45
N SER A 123 -7.98 18.96 11.45
CA SER A 123 -9.38 19.41 11.38
C SER A 123 -9.53 20.93 11.30
N LEU A 124 -8.52 21.71 11.72
CA LEU A 124 -8.57 23.16 11.64
C LEU A 124 -8.75 23.65 10.19
N PRO A 125 -9.60 24.66 9.93
CA PRO A 125 -9.75 25.27 8.62
C PRO A 125 -8.40 25.78 8.09
N ASN A 126 -8.13 25.56 6.80
CA ASN A 126 -6.92 26.00 6.12
C ASN A 126 -5.58 25.51 6.72
N PHE A 127 -5.59 24.56 7.66
CA PHE A 127 -4.37 24.06 8.31
C PHE A 127 -3.30 23.55 7.31
N PRO A 128 -3.62 22.71 6.31
CA PRO A 128 -2.61 22.27 5.33
C PRO A 128 -1.91 23.42 4.60
N LEU A 129 -2.66 24.48 4.27
CA LEU A 129 -2.12 25.65 3.58
C LEU A 129 -1.24 26.52 4.50
N LEU A 130 -1.70 26.78 5.72
CA LEU A 130 -0.95 27.58 6.70
C LEU A 130 0.34 26.87 7.11
N ALA A 131 0.25 25.59 7.50
CA ALA A 131 1.40 24.82 7.94
C ALA A 131 2.44 24.64 6.82
N SER A 132 2.00 24.37 5.59
CA SER A 132 2.93 24.29 4.45
C SER A 132 3.55 25.63 4.07
N SER A 133 2.83 26.75 4.25
CA SER A 133 3.39 28.09 4.02
C SER A 133 4.45 28.45 5.04
N VAL A 134 4.21 28.16 6.32
CA VAL A 134 5.21 28.33 7.39
C VAL A 134 6.43 27.44 7.12
N ALA A 135 6.21 26.16 6.82
CA ALA A 135 7.29 25.24 6.48
C ALA A 135 8.13 25.74 5.30
N LYS A 136 7.49 26.22 4.22
CA LYS A 136 8.18 26.81 3.07
C LYS A 136 9.02 28.03 3.45
N GLY A 137 8.47 28.92 4.28
CA GLY A 137 9.21 30.10 4.76
C GLY A 137 10.47 29.70 5.54
N LEU A 138 10.34 28.78 6.49
CA LEU A 138 11.47 28.28 7.29
C LEU A 138 12.51 27.55 6.44
N LEU A 139 12.04 26.71 5.51
CA LEU A 139 12.92 25.95 4.62
C LEU A 139 13.63 26.86 3.62
N TYR A 140 12.98 27.92 3.12
CA TYR A 140 13.61 28.90 2.24
C TYR A 140 14.85 29.54 2.87
N LEU A 141 14.80 29.82 4.17
CA LEU A 141 15.92 30.40 4.93
C LEU A 141 17.01 29.39 5.30
N SER A 142 16.69 28.09 5.27
CA SER A 142 17.61 27.04 5.68
C SER A 142 18.45 26.58 4.48
N PRO A 143 19.80 26.50 4.55
CA PRO A 143 20.61 25.93 3.47
C PRO A 143 20.58 24.39 3.47
N ASN A 144 20.86 23.74 2.34
CA ASN A 144 20.83 22.27 2.23
C ASN A 144 21.74 21.54 3.23
N PRO A 145 22.99 21.97 3.48
CA PRO A 145 23.85 21.31 4.47
C PRO A 145 23.27 21.31 5.88
N LEU A 146 22.51 22.36 6.25
CA LEU A 146 21.83 22.41 7.54
C LEU A 146 20.71 21.36 7.59
N LEU A 147 19.94 21.19 6.52
CA LEU A 147 18.90 20.18 6.44
C LEU A 147 19.48 18.75 6.43
N ASP A 148 20.56 18.52 5.67
CA ASP A 148 21.26 17.24 5.63
C ASP A 148 21.83 16.85 7.02
N PHE A 149 22.18 17.83 7.85
CA PHE A 149 22.58 17.61 9.24
C PHE A 149 21.38 17.40 10.19
N LEU A 150 20.37 18.27 10.12
CA LEU A 150 19.25 18.27 11.07
C LEU A 150 18.30 17.09 10.86
N ILE A 151 18.01 16.72 9.62
CA ILE A 151 17.00 15.69 9.32
C ILE A 151 17.37 14.36 9.98
N PRO A 152 18.54 13.73 9.72
CA PRO A 152 18.90 12.48 10.39
C PRO A 152 18.90 12.58 11.92
N LYS A 153 19.30 13.74 12.47
CA LYS A 153 19.35 13.98 13.92
C LYS A 153 17.98 14.03 14.56
N VAL A 154 17.00 14.63 13.89
CA VAL A 154 15.63 14.78 14.41
C VAL A 154 14.80 13.54 14.13
N THR A 155 14.94 12.93 12.95
CA THR A 155 14.09 11.81 12.53
C THR A 155 14.67 10.43 12.83
N GLY A 156 15.98 10.34 13.14
CA GLY A 156 16.68 9.05 13.28
C GLY A 156 16.81 8.27 11.96
N MET A 157 16.53 8.91 10.81
CA MET A 157 16.58 8.25 9.51
C MET A 157 18.02 8.00 9.06
N PRO A 158 18.29 6.86 8.39
CA PRO A 158 19.56 6.64 7.72
C PRO A 158 19.73 7.62 6.53
N ALA A 159 20.97 7.85 6.12
CA ALA A 159 21.33 8.86 5.13
C ALA A 159 20.51 8.79 3.81
N PRO A 160 20.22 7.61 3.23
CA PRO A 160 19.38 7.53 2.03
C PRO A 160 17.95 8.07 2.26
N ALA A 161 17.27 7.65 3.32
CA ALA A 161 15.91 8.09 3.65
C ALA A 161 15.87 9.57 4.07
N ALA A 162 16.90 10.04 4.79
CA ALA A 162 17.03 11.44 5.15
C ALA A 162 17.19 12.34 3.91
N LYS A 163 17.92 11.90 2.89
CA LYS A 163 18.04 12.61 1.61
C LYS A 163 16.69 12.72 0.88
N VAL A 164 15.91 11.64 0.86
CA VAL A 164 14.53 11.66 0.32
C VAL A 164 13.68 12.66 1.10
N THR A 165 13.79 12.68 2.43
CA THR A 165 13.09 13.64 3.29
C THR A 165 13.51 15.08 2.99
N ARG A 166 14.80 15.36 2.79
CA ARG A 166 15.27 16.71 2.40
C ARG A 166 14.65 17.13 1.07
N ASP A 167 14.70 16.27 0.07
CA ASP A 167 14.18 16.58 -1.26
C ASP A 167 12.64 16.75 -1.23
N PHE A 168 11.94 15.96 -0.41
CA PHE A 168 10.52 16.14 -0.10
C PHE A 168 10.23 17.51 0.51
N LEU A 169 10.97 17.92 1.55
CA LEU A 169 10.80 19.22 2.19
C LEU A 169 11.09 20.37 1.22
N ARG A 170 12.06 20.20 0.31
CA ARG A 170 12.38 21.17 -0.75
C ARG A 170 11.37 21.22 -1.88
N SER A 171 10.52 20.21 -2.03
CA SER A 171 9.56 20.16 -3.11
C SER A 171 8.54 21.30 -3.01
N ARG A 172 8.08 21.79 -4.16
CA ARG A 172 7.16 22.94 -4.23
C ARG A 172 5.85 22.69 -3.51
N GLN A 173 5.33 21.46 -3.53
CA GLN A 173 4.00 21.15 -3.00
C GLN A 173 3.97 19.92 -2.09
N GLY A 174 5.08 19.20 -1.88
CA GLY A 174 5.06 17.92 -1.15
C GLY A 174 4.53 18.04 0.28
N VAL A 175 4.99 19.02 1.06
CA VAL A 175 4.51 19.22 2.43
C VAL A 175 3.01 19.52 2.46
N GLN A 176 2.55 20.42 1.59
CA GLN A 176 1.14 20.75 1.44
C GLN A 176 0.33 19.50 1.08
N GLN A 177 0.87 18.69 0.18
CA GLN A 177 0.23 17.49 -0.32
C GLN A 177 0.08 16.41 0.74
N ALA A 178 1.15 16.12 1.48
CA ALA A 178 1.14 15.15 2.56
C ALA A 178 0.12 15.55 3.65
N LEU A 179 0.01 16.85 3.95
CA LEU A 179 -0.97 17.35 4.92
C LEU A 179 -2.42 17.22 4.42
N TYR A 180 -2.68 17.42 3.13
CA TYR A 180 -4.01 17.18 2.55
C TYR A 180 -4.39 15.70 2.57
N LEU A 181 -3.46 14.81 2.19
CA LEU A 181 -3.69 13.36 2.26
C LEU A 181 -3.99 12.92 3.70
N ALA A 182 -3.15 13.33 4.65
CA ALA A 182 -3.35 13.00 6.06
C ALA A 182 -4.70 13.53 6.58
N LYS A 183 -5.12 14.74 6.17
CA LYS A 183 -6.43 15.28 6.54
C LYS A 183 -7.59 14.49 5.93
N ASP A 184 -7.52 14.15 4.64
CA ASP A 184 -8.56 13.43 3.93
C ASP A 184 -8.72 12.00 4.49
N GLU A 185 -7.62 11.31 4.75
CA GLU A 185 -7.60 9.98 5.34
C GLU A 185 -8.27 9.92 6.71
N MET A 186 -8.01 10.92 7.58
CA MET A 186 -8.63 11.00 8.91
C MET A 186 -10.17 11.12 8.87
N VAL A 187 -10.73 11.58 7.75
CA VAL A 187 -12.18 11.69 7.53
C VAL A 187 -12.72 10.48 6.77
N THR A 188 -11.99 10.00 5.77
CA THR A 188 -12.47 9.00 4.82
C THR A 188 -12.29 7.57 5.34
N ILE A 189 -11.21 7.29 6.06
CA ILE A 189 -10.89 5.95 6.59
C ILE A 189 -11.61 5.75 7.92
N GLY A 190 -12.87 5.32 7.82
CA GLY A 190 -13.77 5.01 8.94
C GLY A 190 -14.17 3.54 8.92
N GLU A 191 -15.45 3.29 8.72
CA GLU A 191 -16.01 1.93 8.64
C GLU A 191 -15.51 1.14 7.43
N ASP A 192 -15.46 -0.19 7.56
CA ASP A 192 -15.18 -1.12 6.46
C ASP A 192 -16.27 -1.00 5.37
N ARG A 193 -15.85 -0.62 4.16
CA ARG A 193 -16.72 -0.46 2.99
C ARG A 193 -16.48 -1.53 1.91
N TRP A 194 -15.60 -2.49 2.16
CA TRP A 194 -15.27 -3.52 1.18
C TRP A 194 -16.39 -4.56 1.11
N SER A 195 -16.71 -5.02 -0.10
CA SER A 195 -17.77 -6.01 -0.30
C SER A 195 -17.37 -7.39 0.23
N GLY A 196 -18.37 -8.22 0.53
CA GLY A 196 -18.16 -9.60 0.96
C GLY A 196 -17.37 -10.44 -0.05
N GLU A 197 -17.47 -10.12 -1.35
CA GLU A 197 -16.67 -10.72 -2.42
C GLU A 197 -15.16 -10.55 -2.18
N ILE A 198 -14.70 -9.34 -1.84
CA ILE A 198 -13.28 -9.06 -1.58
C ILE A 198 -12.81 -9.82 -0.34
N TRP A 199 -13.68 -9.95 0.67
CA TRP A 199 -13.39 -10.66 1.91
C TRP A 199 -13.52 -12.19 1.81
N GLY A 200 -13.96 -12.72 0.66
CA GLY A 200 -14.17 -14.15 0.46
C GLY A 200 -15.34 -14.73 1.28
N VAL A 201 -16.38 -13.93 1.55
CA VAL A 201 -17.53 -14.28 2.40
C VAL A 201 -18.72 -14.84 1.60
N GLU A 202 -18.77 -14.66 0.28
CA GLU A 202 -19.84 -15.23 -0.55
C GLU A 202 -19.60 -16.72 -0.84
N ASN A 203 -19.99 -17.55 0.13
CA ASN A 203 -20.44 -18.94 -0.03
C ASN A 203 -21.39 -19.37 1.11
N LEU A 204 -21.87 -18.44 1.94
CA LEU A 204 -22.85 -18.69 2.99
C LEU A 204 -24.18 -18.03 2.60
N GLY A 205 -25.01 -18.76 1.85
CA GLY A 205 -26.45 -18.51 1.81
C GLY A 205 -26.99 -17.66 0.66
N THR A 206 -27.14 -18.29 -0.51
CA THR A 206 -28.45 -18.27 -1.19
C THR A 206 -28.95 -19.70 -1.25
N GLU A 207 -29.40 -20.23 -0.11
CA GLU A 207 -30.59 -21.07 -0.14
C GLU A 207 -31.74 -20.14 -0.53
N SER A 208 -31.90 -19.90 -1.83
CA SER A 208 -33.16 -19.40 -2.34
C SER A 208 -34.20 -20.47 -2.03
N VAL A 209 -35.03 -20.16 -1.04
CA VAL A 209 -36.33 -20.77 -0.79
C VAL A 209 -36.96 -21.17 -2.13
N GLY A 210 -37.31 -22.45 -2.22
CA GLY A 210 -37.81 -23.06 -3.44
C GLY A 210 -38.94 -22.27 -4.09
N THR A 211 -38.76 -22.00 -5.37
CA THR A 211 -39.88 -22.11 -6.31
C THR A 211 -39.27 -22.69 -7.58
N GLU A 212 -39.54 -23.97 -7.80
CA GLU A 212 -39.17 -24.72 -8.98
C GLU A 212 -39.72 -24.00 -10.23
N THR A 213 -38.85 -23.63 -11.14
CA THR A 213 -39.16 -23.67 -12.57
C THR A 213 -37.85 -23.84 -13.33
N GLU A 214 -37.60 -25.09 -13.70
CA GLU A 214 -36.51 -25.52 -14.56
C GLU A 214 -36.58 -24.79 -15.90
N ILE A 215 -35.52 -24.05 -16.24
CA ILE A 215 -35.10 -23.89 -17.62
C ILE A 215 -33.61 -24.19 -17.66
N GLU A 216 -33.28 -25.37 -18.18
CA GLU A 216 -31.93 -25.81 -18.50
C GLU A 216 -31.32 -24.83 -19.51
N GLY A 217 -30.28 -24.12 -19.08
CA GLY A 217 -29.37 -23.38 -19.93
C GLY A 217 -27.96 -23.73 -19.54
N GLU A 218 -27.25 -24.44 -20.40
CA GLU A 218 -25.82 -24.72 -20.29
C GLU A 218 -25.05 -23.40 -20.17
N GLY A 219 -24.60 -23.09 -18.96
CA GLY A 219 -23.69 -22.00 -18.68
C GLY A 219 -22.70 -22.49 -17.64
N GLU A 220 -21.44 -22.68 -18.03
CA GLU A 220 -20.35 -22.83 -17.06
C GLU A 220 -20.43 -21.68 -16.05
N GLU A 221 -20.80 -21.99 -14.80
CA GLU A 221 -20.59 -21.06 -13.69
C GLU A 221 -19.09 -20.79 -13.61
N LYS A 222 -18.64 -19.67 -14.19
CA LYS A 222 -17.30 -19.14 -13.95
C LYS A 222 -17.16 -18.89 -12.46
N LYS A 223 -16.64 -19.88 -11.73
CA LYS A 223 -16.29 -19.78 -10.32
C LYS A 223 -15.37 -18.57 -10.15
N LYS A 224 -15.93 -17.46 -9.69
CA LYS A 224 -15.24 -16.17 -9.58
C LYS A 224 -14.08 -16.38 -8.61
N LYS A 225 -12.84 -16.27 -9.10
CA LYS A 225 -11.65 -16.51 -8.26
C LYS A 225 -11.58 -15.40 -7.21
N THR A 226 -11.74 -15.76 -5.94
CA THR A 226 -11.56 -14.83 -4.82
C THR A 226 -10.11 -14.36 -4.75
N PRO A 227 -9.87 -13.07 -4.49
CA PRO A 227 -8.50 -12.55 -4.43
C PRO A 227 -7.73 -13.16 -3.27
N ARG A 228 -6.45 -13.46 -3.49
CA ARG A 228 -5.54 -13.89 -2.41
C ARG A 228 -5.04 -12.64 -1.69
N LEU A 229 -5.48 -12.44 -0.45
CA LEU A 229 -5.13 -11.26 0.35
C LEU A 229 -4.28 -11.62 1.57
N VAL A 230 -3.21 -10.86 1.77
CA VAL A 230 -2.28 -10.94 2.89
C VAL A 230 -2.25 -9.58 3.58
N PHE A 231 -2.50 -9.55 4.89
CA PHE A 231 -2.43 -8.35 5.73
C PHE A 231 -1.36 -8.53 6.78
N TYR A 232 -0.45 -7.57 6.87
CA TYR A 232 0.62 -7.56 7.86
C TYR A 232 0.51 -6.31 8.72
N PHE A 233 0.22 -6.46 10.00
CA PHE A 233 0.07 -5.37 10.96
C PHE A 233 1.26 -5.28 11.90
N GLY A 234 1.60 -4.09 12.37
CA GLY A 234 2.52 -3.93 13.49
C GLY A 234 1.86 -4.29 14.82
N SER A 235 2.61 -4.84 15.77
CA SER A 235 2.16 -4.98 17.17
C SER A 235 1.90 -3.61 17.78
N ASN A 236 2.86 -2.68 17.67
CA ASN A 236 2.81 -1.33 18.22
C ASN A 236 2.72 -0.25 17.13
N ASP A 237 1.78 -0.40 16.20
CA ASP A 237 1.61 0.55 15.11
C ASP A 237 0.95 1.85 15.59
N HIS A 238 1.60 2.99 15.39
CA HIS A 238 1.04 4.28 15.78
C HIS A 238 -0.05 4.80 14.84
N TRP A 239 -0.21 4.23 13.65
CA TRP A 239 -1.23 4.60 12.66
C TRP A 239 -2.41 3.64 12.60
N VAL A 240 -2.32 2.48 13.27
CA VAL A 240 -3.40 1.50 13.37
C VAL A 240 -3.73 1.28 14.85
N ALA A 241 -4.98 1.52 15.26
CA ALA A 241 -5.38 1.23 16.62
C ALA A 241 -5.49 -0.29 16.84
N GLU A 242 -4.95 -0.79 17.95
CA GLU A 242 -4.95 -2.24 18.24
C GLU A 242 -6.36 -2.81 18.26
N HIS A 243 -7.33 -2.12 18.88
CA HIS A 243 -8.71 -2.59 18.94
C HIS A 243 -9.39 -2.65 17.57
N THR A 244 -9.05 -1.74 16.65
CA THR A 244 -9.64 -1.75 15.29
C THR A 244 -9.01 -2.84 14.42
N ARG A 245 -7.70 -3.05 14.56
CA ARG A 245 -6.98 -4.18 13.95
C ARG A 245 -7.56 -5.51 14.43
N ASP A 246 -7.68 -5.69 15.74
CA ASP A 246 -8.11 -6.96 16.33
C ASP A 246 -9.57 -7.28 15.97
N ALA A 247 -10.44 -6.27 15.96
CA ALA A 247 -11.81 -6.40 15.48
C ALA A 247 -11.87 -6.80 13.99
N LEU A 248 -11.01 -6.21 13.15
CA LEU A 248 -10.92 -6.55 11.73
C LEU A 248 -10.42 -8.00 11.52
N ILE A 249 -9.40 -8.42 12.27
CA ILE A 249 -8.88 -9.80 12.23
C ILE A 249 -9.97 -10.79 12.64
N ALA A 250 -10.71 -10.51 13.72
CA ALA A 250 -11.81 -11.35 14.18
C ALA A 250 -12.92 -11.46 13.12
N ALA A 251 -13.27 -10.35 12.46
CA ALA A 251 -14.35 -10.32 11.47
C ALA A 251 -13.98 -10.93 10.11
N ARG A 252 -12.75 -10.68 9.62
CA ARG A 252 -12.35 -10.93 8.24
C ARG A 252 -11.21 -11.94 8.10
N GLY A 253 -10.39 -12.09 9.12
CA GLY A 253 -9.24 -13.00 9.11
C GLY A 253 -9.66 -14.46 9.02
N ARG A 254 -8.75 -15.27 8.46
CA ARG A 254 -8.88 -16.72 8.50
C ARG A 254 -8.99 -17.20 9.95
N ASN A 255 -10.01 -18.01 10.23
CA ASN A 255 -10.33 -18.51 11.58
C ASN A 255 -10.52 -17.41 12.64
N GLY A 256 -10.67 -16.14 12.25
CA GLY A 256 -10.83 -15.02 13.17
C GLY A 256 -9.61 -14.72 14.04
N VAL A 257 -8.41 -15.21 13.68
CA VAL A 257 -7.19 -15.05 14.48
C VAL A 257 -6.01 -14.62 13.60
N ALA A 258 -5.06 -13.91 14.21
CA ALA A 258 -3.79 -13.62 13.56
C ALA A 258 -3.00 -14.92 13.37
N VAL A 259 -2.44 -15.11 12.18
CA VAL A 259 -1.58 -16.27 11.90
C VAL A 259 -0.11 -15.88 11.94
N ASN A 260 0.76 -16.87 12.11
CA ASN A 260 2.20 -16.65 12.06
C ASN A 260 2.64 -16.29 10.62
N PRO A 261 3.50 -15.26 10.43
CA PRO A 261 4.06 -14.86 9.13
C PRO A 261 4.69 -15.97 8.29
N GLU A 262 5.17 -17.04 8.92
CA GLU A 262 5.80 -18.17 8.26
C GLU A 262 4.79 -19.26 7.83
N SER A 263 3.56 -19.19 8.34
CA SER A 263 2.51 -20.18 8.09
C SER A 263 1.56 -19.80 6.94
N VAL A 264 1.90 -18.77 6.15
CA VAL A 264 1.07 -18.30 5.04
C VAL A 264 0.95 -19.39 3.98
N SER A 265 -0.27 -19.88 3.78
CA SER A 265 -0.62 -20.81 2.72
C SER A 265 -1.98 -20.45 2.13
N PHE A 266 -2.16 -20.65 0.84
CA PHE A 266 -3.45 -20.52 0.14
C PHE A 266 -4.02 -21.86 -0.31
N SER A 267 -3.46 -22.99 0.14
CA SER A 267 -4.01 -24.33 -0.09
C SER A 267 -4.99 -24.73 1.02
N GLY A 268 -6.07 -25.44 0.67
CA GLY A 268 -7.05 -26.02 1.62
C GLY A 268 -8.38 -25.27 1.75
N GLU A 269 -9.30 -25.83 2.56
CA GLU A 269 -10.70 -25.39 2.71
C GLU A 269 -10.87 -23.99 3.31
N ALA A 270 -9.89 -23.49 4.06
CA ALA A 270 -9.88 -22.14 4.62
C ALA A 270 -9.46 -21.04 3.60
N GLY A 271 -9.25 -21.42 2.33
CA GLY A 271 -8.52 -20.66 1.31
C GLY A 271 -9.14 -19.35 0.84
N ASN A 272 -10.43 -19.08 1.12
CA ASN A 272 -11.11 -17.91 0.56
C ASN A 272 -10.97 -16.65 1.44
N LYS A 273 -10.78 -16.79 2.75
CA LYS A 273 -10.58 -15.64 3.65
C LYS A 273 -9.13 -15.14 3.60
N PRO A 274 -8.91 -13.82 3.80
CA PRO A 274 -7.59 -13.26 3.93
C PRO A 274 -6.73 -13.88 5.03
N VAL A 275 -5.44 -13.89 4.76
CA VAL A 275 -4.42 -14.20 5.76
C VAL A 275 -4.03 -12.90 6.46
N MET A 276 -4.21 -12.81 7.78
CA MET A 276 -3.89 -11.61 8.56
C MET A 276 -2.90 -11.95 9.66
N MET A 277 -1.88 -11.12 9.82
CA MET A 277 -0.72 -11.36 10.70
C MET A 277 -0.42 -10.13 11.53
N ILE A 278 0.17 -10.34 12.71
CA ILE A 278 0.70 -9.29 13.56
C ILE A 278 2.21 -9.52 13.70
N ASP A 279 2.98 -8.48 13.51
CA ASP A 279 4.43 -8.47 13.68
C ASP A 279 4.82 -8.59 15.15
N GLU A 280 5.63 -9.59 15.46
CA GLU A 280 6.25 -9.81 16.77
C GLU A 280 7.75 -9.45 16.78
N GLU A 281 8.32 -9.09 15.62
CA GLU A 281 9.76 -8.84 15.44
C GLU A 281 10.15 -7.37 15.63
N GLY A 282 9.18 -6.48 15.85
CA GLY A 282 9.40 -5.05 16.05
C GLY A 282 9.58 -4.26 14.75
N ILE A 283 9.08 -4.76 13.62
CA ILE A 283 9.05 -4.00 12.38
C ILE A 283 7.99 -2.89 12.50
N ASP A 284 8.43 -1.65 12.42
CA ASP A 284 7.56 -0.49 12.51
C ASP A 284 6.84 -0.15 11.19
N HIS A 285 5.82 0.69 11.28
CA HIS A 285 5.00 1.16 10.16
C HIS A 285 5.82 1.80 9.03
N SER A 286 6.93 2.47 9.38
CA SER A 286 7.86 3.09 8.44
C SER A 286 8.97 2.11 8.05
N PHE A 287 8.63 0.83 7.86
CA PHE A 287 9.58 -0.26 7.53
C PHE A 287 10.54 0.10 6.39
N CYS A 288 10.11 0.93 5.44
CA CYS A 288 10.94 1.37 4.32
C CYS A 288 12.18 2.17 4.75
N VAL A 289 12.18 2.73 5.95
CA VAL A 289 13.28 3.52 6.51
C VAL A 289 14.35 2.64 7.17
N HIS A 290 13.96 1.68 8.01
CA HIS A 290 14.90 0.90 8.84
C HIS A 290 14.86 -0.61 8.59
N SER A 291 13.76 -1.13 8.08
CA SER A 291 13.45 -2.57 8.04
C SER A 291 13.10 -3.06 6.63
N SER A 292 13.67 -2.41 5.61
CA SER A 292 13.40 -2.70 4.20
C SER A 292 13.79 -4.13 3.83
N GLU A 293 14.95 -4.60 4.28
CA GLU A 293 15.46 -5.94 3.95
C GLU A 293 14.62 -7.07 4.57
N PRO A 294 14.40 -7.13 5.90
CA PRO A 294 13.58 -8.19 6.49
C PRO A 294 12.15 -8.18 5.97
N MET A 295 11.58 -7.00 5.69
CA MET A 295 10.25 -6.91 5.07
C MET A 295 10.25 -7.45 3.64
N ALA A 296 11.27 -7.13 2.83
CA ALA A 296 11.40 -7.66 1.47
C ALA A 296 11.53 -9.19 1.45
N GLU A 297 12.25 -9.76 2.41
CA GLU A 297 12.37 -11.21 2.55
C GLU A 297 11.00 -11.86 2.81
N LYS A 298 10.25 -11.34 3.80
CA LYS A 298 8.89 -11.80 4.11
C LYS A 298 7.96 -11.71 2.92
N VAL A 299 7.92 -10.54 2.26
CA VAL A 299 7.09 -10.30 1.07
C VAL A 299 7.46 -11.26 -0.06
N SER A 300 8.75 -11.54 -0.26
CA SER A 300 9.18 -12.49 -1.31
C SER A 300 8.62 -13.90 -1.09
N ARG A 301 8.51 -14.34 0.16
CA ARG A 301 7.91 -15.64 0.52
C ARG A 301 6.41 -15.64 0.22
N TRP A 302 5.70 -14.59 0.63
CA TRP A 302 4.26 -14.48 0.38
C TRP A 302 3.93 -14.36 -1.11
N VAL A 303 4.71 -13.61 -1.89
CA VAL A 303 4.58 -13.55 -3.36
C VAL A 303 4.72 -14.95 -3.97
N LYS A 304 5.72 -15.73 -3.54
CA LYS A 304 5.92 -17.11 -4.03
C LYS A 304 4.73 -18.01 -3.69
N GLU A 305 4.17 -17.91 -2.49
CA GLU A 305 2.98 -18.66 -2.10
C GLU A 305 1.69 -18.19 -2.82
N ILE A 306 1.55 -16.90 -3.12
CA ILE A 306 0.44 -16.37 -3.91
C ILE A 306 0.48 -16.89 -5.34
N VAL A 307 1.67 -16.98 -5.94
CA VAL A 307 1.84 -17.45 -7.33
C VAL A 307 1.84 -18.99 -7.40
N LYS A 308 2.05 -19.69 -6.28
CA LYS A 308 1.99 -21.15 -6.20
C LYS A 308 0.60 -21.62 -6.64
N ASN A 309 0.56 -22.48 -7.66
CA ASN A 309 -0.66 -23.07 -8.23
C ASN A 309 -1.59 -22.08 -8.96
N VAL A 310 -1.04 -21.00 -9.54
CA VAL A 310 -1.71 -20.14 -10.52
C VAL A 310 -1.23 -20.53 -11.91
#